data_AF-A0A1A6FX55-F1
#
_entry.id   AF-A0A1A6FX55-F1
#
_cell.length_a   1.000
_cell.length_b   1.000
_cell.length_c   1.000
_cell.angle_alpha   90.00
_cell.angle_beta   90.00
_cell.angle_gamma   90.00
#
_symmetry.space_group_name_H-M   'P 1'
#
loop_
_entity.id
_entity.type
_entity.pdbx_description
1 polymer ?
#
loop_
_entity_poly.entity_id
_entity_poly.type
_entity_poly.pdbx_seq_one_letter_code
_entity_poly.pdbx_strand_id
1 'polypeptide(L)'
;MLTREHRWGRSEEQEPEPRLSPKTVGSRLWLGDGWKWEMEMPEEPANSGHSIPPVYIYSPEYVRICDSLAKVPKRASMVHSLIEAYALHKQMRIVKPKVASMEEMASFHTDAYLQHLQKVSQEGDEDHPDSIEYGLGYDCPATEGIFDYAAAIGGATITAAQCLIDGKCKVAINWSGGWHHAKNVNTGKLAKS
;
A
#
# COMPACT_ATOMS: atom_id res chain seq x y z
N MET A 1 -55.26 23.31 30.25
CA MET A 1 -54.94 23.60 31.66
C MET A 1 -53.81 22.69 32.11
N LEU A 2 -52.68 23.32 32.48
CA LEU A 2 -51.59 22.87 33.39
C LEU A 2 -50.78 21.63 32.96
N THR A 3 -49.67 21.76 32.21
CA THR A 3 -48.29 22.11 32.63
C THR A 3 -47.76 21.38 33.86
N ARG A 4 -46.69 20.60 33.69
CA ARG A 4 -45.70 20.37 34.75
C ARG A 4 -44.29 20.48 34.16
N GLU A 5 -43.74 21.67 34.31
CA GLU A 5 -42.31 21.92 34.23
C GLU A 5 -41.61 21.27 35.43
N HIS A 6 -40.40 20.77 35.21
CA HIS A 6 -39.41 20.67 36.28
C HIS A 6 -38.12 21.37 35.79
N ARG A 7 -37.82 22.48 36.45
CA ARG A 7 -36.57 23.25 36.33
C ARG A 7 -35.97 23.35 37.73
N TRP A 8 -34.77 22.80 37.93
CA TRP A 8 -33.74 23.22 38.90
C TRP A 8 -32.50 22.36 38.61
N GLY A 9 -31.26 22.80 38.59
CA GLY A 9 -30.66 24.05 39.04
C GLY A 9 -29.26 24.23 38.41
N ARG A 10 -28.60 25.27 38.88
CA ARG A 10 -27.44 25.97 38.31
C ARG A 10 -26.11 25.42 38.89
N SER A 11 -25.06 25.51 38.07
CA SER A 11 -23.62 25.70 38.39
C SER A 11 -22.92 24.74 39.35
N GLU A 12 -22.00 23.95 38.79
CA GLU A 12 -20.66 23.78 39.38
C GLU A 12 -19.62 24.13 38.31
N GLU A 13 -18.76 25.08 38.65
CA GLU A 13 -17.58 25.48 37.90
C GLU A 13 -16.60 24.30 37.82
N GLN A 14 -16.22 23.88 36.62
CA GLN A 14 -15.06 23.01 36.43
C GLN A 14 -13.80 23.89 36.48
N GLU A 15 -13.02 23.75 37.55
CA GLU A 15 -11.68 24.35 37.66
C GLU A 15 -10.75 23.84 36.54
N PRO A 16 -9.86 24.70 36.00
CA PRO A 16 -8.92 24.29 34.97
C PRO A 16 -7.73 23.51 35.56
N GLU A 17 -7.53 22.29 35.04
CA GLU A 17 -6.36 21.43 35.26
C GLU A 17 -5.02 22.20 35.13
N PRO A 18 -4.06 22.02 36.06
CA PRO A 18 -2.78 22.71 36.00
C PRO A 18 -1.89 22.19 34.87
N ARG A 19 -1.39 23.13 34.07
CA ARG A 19 -0.44 22.90 32.96
C ARG A 19 0.84 22.22 33.47
N LEU A 20 1.16 21.07 32.88
CA LEU A 20 2.46 20.41 33.06
C LEU A 20 3.57 21.24 32.41
N SER A 21 4.46 21.79 33.23
CA SER A 21 5.70 22.44 32.79
C SER A 21 6.74 21.40 32.31
N PRO A 22 7.61 21.74 31.34
CA PRO A 22 8.67 20.83 30.90
C PRO A 22 9.63 20.53 32.04
N LYS A 23 9.83 19.26 32.37
CA LYS A 23 10.84 18.83 33.34
C LYS A 23 12.21 19.02 32.73
N THR A 24 12.98 19.95 33.27
CA THR A 24 14.43 20.09 33.07
C THR A 24 15.09 18.77 33.47
N VAL A 25 15.86 18.16 32.57
CA VAL A 25 16.68 16.98 32.91
C VAL A 25 17.82 17.47 33.79
N GLY A 26 17.62 17.34 35.10
CA GLY A 26 18.63 17.56 36.11
C GLY A 26 19.74 16.54 35.99
N SER A 27 20.97 17.05 35.96
CA SER A 27 22.22 16.35 36.25
C SER A 27 22.04 15.36 37.40
N ARG A 28 22.25 14.08 37.12
CA ARG A 28 22.36 13.05 38.16
C ARG A 28 23.83 12.95 38.55
N LEU A 29 24.19 13.56 39.67
CA LEU A 29 25.40 13.20 40.41
C LEU A 29 25.22 11.79 40.97
N TRP A 30 26.11 10.88 40.59
CA TRP A 30 26.33 9.61 41.27
C TRP A 30 27.79 9.56 41.74
N LEU A 31 27.96 9.46 43.06
CA LEU A 31 29.22 9.04 43.69
C LEU A 31 29.25 7.51 43.70
N GLY A 32 30.33 6.91 43.21
CA GLY A 32 30.57 5.47 43.31
C GLY A 32 31.43 4.93 42.16
N ASP A 33 32.73 4.82 42.44
CA ASP A 33 33.71 3.88 41.91
C ASP A 33 33.76 3.63 40.38
N GLY A 34 34.59 4.45 39.73
CA GLY A 34 35.83 3.89 39.19
C GLY A 34 35.77 3.08 37.91
N TRP A 35 34.93 3.43 36.92
CA TRP A 35 35.18 3.12 35.52
C TRP A 35 34.65 4.26 34.64
N LYS A 36 35.54 5.16 34.22
CA LYS A 36 35.22 6.23 33.26
C LYS A 36 35.18 5.62 31.87
N TRP A 37 33.99 5.30 31.38
CA TRP A 37 33.78 5.05 29.95
C TRP A 37 33.59 6.40 29.28
N GLU A 38 34.64 6.93 28.66
CA GLU A 38 34.51 8.06 27.75
C GLU A 38 33.85 7.52 26.48
N MET A 39 32.54 7.70 26.37
CA MET A 39 31.79 7.38 25.18
C MET A 39 32.17 8.42 24.12
N GLU A 40 33.26 8.18 23.41
CA GLU A 40 33.53 8.89 22.17
C GLU A 40 32.38 8.56 21.22
N MET A 41 31.44 9.51 21.11
CA MET A 41 30.46 9.50 20.03
C MET A 41 31.26 9.66 18.75
N PRO A 42 31.30 8.66 17.85
CA PRO A 42 31.95 8.85 16.57
C PRO A 42 31.27 10.04 15.90
N GLU A 43 32.06 11.02 15.43
CA GLU A 43 31.53 12.06 14.58
C GLU A 43 30.89 11.38 13.37
N GLU A 44 29.56 11.45 13.28
CA GLU A 44 28.81 11.06 12.10
C GLU A 44 29.45 11.78 10.91
N PRO A 45 29.95 11.07 9.88
CA PRO A 45 30.54 11.73 8.75
C PRO A 45 29.48 12.66 8.17
N ALA A 46 29.84 13.93 7.95
CA ALA A 46 28.99 14.92 7.32
C ALA A 46 28.70 14.51 5.87
N ASN A 47 27.82 13.52 5.69
CA ASN A 47 27.21 13.25 4.42
C ASN A 47 26.12 14.30 4.25
N SER A 48 26.50 15.45 3.69
CA SER A 48 25.54 16.40 3.14
C SER A 48 24.80 15.85 1.89
N GLY A 49 24.89 14.54 1.62
CA GLY A 49 24.14 13.85 0.58
C GLY A 49 22.69 13.69 1.00
N HIS A 50 21.81 14.54 0.45
CA HIS A 50 20.37 14.31 0.55
C HIS A 50 20.07 12.90 0.02
N SER A 51 19.60 12.01 0.90
CA SER A 51 19.23 10.66 0.50
C SER A 51 18.14 10.75 -0.56
N ILE A 52 18.35 10.10 -1.72
CA ILE A 52 17.35 10.08 -2.80
C ILE A 52 16.04 9.53 -2.20
N PRO A 53 14.94 10.31 -2.21
CA PRO A 53 13.71 9.90 -1.55
C PRO A 53 13.14 8.64 -2.23
N PRO A 54 12.50 7.74 -1.45
CA PRO A 54 11.81 6.60 -2.03
C PRO A 54 10.73 7.04 -3.01
N VAL A 55 10.50 6.24 -4.04
CA VAL A 55 9.34 6.39 -4.91
C VAL A 55 8.15 5.67 -4.31
N TYR A 56 7.02 6.35 -4.30
CA TYR A 56 5.73 5.77 -3.93
C TYR A 56 4.81 5.79 -5.14
N ILE A 57 4.43 4.60 -5.63
CA ILE A 57 3.53 4.47 -6.76
C ILE A 57 2.10 4.70 -6.29
N TYR A 58 1.49 5.79 -6.75
CA TYR A 58 0.18 6.18 -6.33
C TYR A 58 -0.50 7.10 -7.34
N SER A 59 -1.80 6.88 -7.54
CA SER A 59 -2.75 7.89 -7.98
C SER A 59 -4.15 7.55 -7.44
N PRO A 60 -5.06 8.54 -7.35
CA PRO A 60 -6.43 8.28 -6.96
C PRO A 60 -7.13 7.27 -7.88
N GLU A 61 -6.83 7.30 -9.19
CA GLU A 61 -7.35 6.33 -10.17
C GLU A 61 -6.88 4.91 -9.85
N TYR A 62 -5.57 4.77 -9.58
CA TYR A 62 -4.98 3.46 -9.28
C TYR A 62 -5.59 2.85 -8.02
N VAL A 63 -5.76 3.66 -6.96
CA VAL A 63 -6.38 3.18 -5.72
C VAL A 63 -7.83 2.75 -5.94
N ARG A 64 -8.62 3.50 -6.72
CA ARG A 64 -9.99 3.11 -7.06
C ARG A 64 -10.05 1.76 -7.76
N ILE A 65 -9.14 1.50 -8.70
CA ILE A 65 -9.02 0.20 -9.36
C ILE A 65 -8.60 -0.87 -8.34
N CYS A 66 -7.59 -0.62 -7.52
CA CYS A 66 -7.14 -1.59 -6.52
C CYS A 66 -8.21 -1.96 -5.48
N ASP A 67 -9.18 -1.07 -5.22
CA ASP A 67 -10.27 -1.32 -4.27
C ASP A 67 -11.51 -1.96 -4.90
N SER A 68 -11.59 -2.07 -6.24
CA SER A 68 -12.77 -2.63 -6.91
C SER A 68 -12.91 -4.14 -6.69
N LEU A 69 -11.79 -4.88 -6.72
CA LEU A 69 -11.77 -6.35 -6.67
C LEU A 69 -10.92 -6.93 -5.53
N ALA A 70 -10.44 -6.09 -4.60
CA ALA A 70 -9.66 -6.59 -3.47
C ALA A 70 -10.51 -7.47 -2.55
N LYS A 71 -9.98 -8.66 -2.20
CA LYS A 71 -10.59 -9.57 -1.19
C LYS A 71 -10.93 -8.86 0.12
N VAL A 72 -10.09 -7.88 0.50
CA VAL A 72 -10.34 -7.00 1.64
C VAL A 72 -10.84 -5.66 1.09
N PRO A 73 -12.11 -5.29 1.35
CA PRO A 73 -12.69 -4.07 0.81
C PRO A 73 -11.88 -2.83 1.21
N LYS A 74 -11.68 -1.91 0.25
CA LYS A 74 -11.03 -0.60 0.45
C LYS A 74 -9.62 -0.65 1.05
N ARG A 75 -8.92 -1.78 0.96
CA ARG A 75 -7.57 -1.95 1.53
C ARG A 75 -6.58 -0.92 0.97
N ALA A 76 -6.61 -0.64 -0.32
CA ALA A 76 -5.67 0.31 -0.93
C ALA A 76 -5.94 1.74 -0.45
N SER A 77 -7.21 2.16 -0.37
CA SER A 77 -7.59 3.44 0.23
C SER A 77 -7.16 3.54 1.69
N MET A 78 -7.35 2.50 2.49
CA MET A 78 -6.93 2.49 3.89
C MET A 78 -5.41 2.64 4.06
N VAL A 79 -4.63 1.89 3.28
CA VAL A 79 -3.15 1.99 3.30
C VAL A 79 -2.70 3.39 2.92
N HIS A 80 -3.26 3.96 1.84
CA HIS A 80 -2.92 5.31 1.41
C HIS A 80 -3.31 6.35 2.48
N SER A 81 -4.51 6.27 3.03
CA SER A 81 -5.02 7.20 4.05
C SER A 81 -4.13 7.20 5.30
N LEU A 82 -3.60 6.04 5.71
CA LEU A 82 -2.69 5.95 6.84
C LEU A 82 -1.33 6.60 6.52
N ILE A 83 -0.77 6.34 5.34
CA ILE A 83 0.47 6.99 4.86
C ILE A 83 0.28 8.52 4.79
N GLU A 84 -0.90 8.98 4.39
CA GLU A 84 -1.25 10.40 4.35
C GLU A 84 -1.37 11.01 5.75
N ALA A 85 -2.08 10.34 6.66
CA ALA A 85 -2.29 10.79 8.03
C ALA A 85 -0.96 10.99 8.80
N TYR A 86 0.03 10.13 8.55
CA TYR A 86 1.38 10.26 9.10
C TYR A 86 2.30 11.21 8.29
N ALA A 87 1.78 11.85 7.25
CA ALA A 87 2.52 12.72 6.34
C ALA A 87 3.76 12.08 5.68
N LEU A 88 3.82 10.74 5.62
CA LEU A 88 4.95 10.02 5.05
C LEU A 88 5.09 10.24 3.55
N HIS A 89 3.96 10.44 2.85
CA HIS A 89 3.95 10.77 1.43
C HIS A 89 4.74 12.04 1.09
N LYS A 90 4.88 12.99 2.03
CA LYS A 90 5.66 14.23 1.84
C LYS A 90 7.18 13.98 1.80
N GLN A 91 7.62 12.83 2.31
CA GLN A 91 9.02 12.39 2.31
C GLN A 91 9.34 11.44 1.14
N MET A 92 8.35 11.18 0.27
CA MET A 92 8.46 10.28 -0.87
C MET A 92 8.15 11.01 -2.16
N ARG A 93 8.70 10.50 -3.26
CA ARG A 93 8.35 10.97 -4.61
C ARG A 93 7.16 10.18 -5.12
N ILE A 94 5.99 10.82 -5.19
CA ILE A 94 4.79 10.21 -5.75
C ILE A 94 4.95 10.09 -7.26
N VAL A 95 4.74 8.90 -7.79
CA VAL A 95 4.74 8.62 -9.24
C VAL A 95 3.44 7.95 -9.61
N LYS A 96 2.75 8.52 -10.60
CA LYS A 96 1.54 7.93 -11.17
C LYS A 96 1.91 6.66 -11.94
N PRO A 97 1.26 5.51 -11.67
CA PRO A 97 1.51 4.29 -12.44
C PRO A 97 0.97 4.40 -13.86
N LYS A 98 1.63 3.72 -14.80
CA LYS A 98 1.01 3.35 -16.07
C LYS A 98 0.15 2.09 -15.87
N VAL A 99 -0.78 1.87 -16.80
CA VAL A 99 -1.46 0.58 -16.96
C VAL A 99 -0.58 -0.29 -17.86
N ALA A 100 -0.38 -1.56 -17.50
CA ALA A 100 0.40 -2.48 -18.33
C ALA A 100 -0.31 -2.74 -19.66
N SER A 101 0.44 -2.73 -20.75
CA SER A 101 -0.09 -3.20 -22.04
C SER A 101 -0.24 -4.72 -22.04
N MET A 102 -1.01 -5.24 -22.99
CA MET A 102 -1.11 -6.67 -23.24
C MET A 102 0.28 -7.30 -23.49
N GLU A 103 1.10 -6.62 -24.30
CA GLU A 103 2.48 -7.03 -24.60
C GLU A 103 3.35 -7.10 -23.34
N GLU A 104 3.24 -6.10 -22.45
CA GLU A 104 3.99 -6.10 -21.20
C GLU A 104 3.57 -7.24 -20.26
N MET A 105 2.27 -7.55 -20.19
CA MET A 105 1.78 -8.71 -19.43
C MET A 105 2.20 -10.04 -20.06
N ALA A 106 2.25 -10.10 -21.40
CA ALA A 106 2.67 -11.27 -22.17
C ALA A 106 4.17 -11.58 -22.05
N SER A 107 4.96 -10.70 -21.43
CA SER A 107 6.36 -10.98 -21.08
C SER A 107 6.52 -12.16 -20.11
N PHE A 108 5.47 -12.48 -19.33
CA PHE A 108 5.44 -13.61 -18.42
C PHE A 108 4.23 -14.53 -18.64
N HIS A 109 3.05 -13.96 -18.91
CA HIS A 109 1.82 -14.73 -19.12
C HIS A 109 1.68 -15.15 -20.59
N THR A 110 0.89 -16.19 -20.85
CA THR A 110 0.58 -16.62 -22.21
C THR A 110 -0.50 -15.75 -22.82
N ASP A 111 -0.44 -15.55 -24.14
CA ASP A 111 -1.46 -14.79 -24.87
C ASP A 111 -2.86 -15.38 -24.65
N ALA A 112 -2.97 -16.72 -24.66
CA ALA A 112 -4.22 -17.44 -24.42
C ALA A 112 -4.81 -17.13 -23.03
N TYR A 113 -3.98 -17.14 -21.98
CA TYR A 113 -4.43 -16.78 -20.63
C TYR A 113 -4.89 -15.32 -20.55
N LEU A 114 -4.14 -14.39 -21.13
CA LEU A 114 -4.48 -12.97 -21.07
C LEU A 114 -5.74 -12.63 -21.87
N GLN A 115 -5.94 -13.26 -23.02
CA GLN A 115 -7.17 -13.15 -23.80
C GLN A 115 -8.36 -13.71 -23.03
N HIS A 116 -8.21 -14.86 -22.38
CA HIS A 116 -9.26 -15.42 -21.51
C HIS A 116 -9.61 -14.45 -20.36
N LEU A 117 -8.59 -13.93 -19.68
CA LEU A 117 -8.76 -12.99 -18.58
C LEU A 117 -9.47 -11.70 -19.05
N GLN A 118 -9.13 -11.20 -20.24
CA GLN A 118 -9.79 -10.04 -20.84
C GLN A 118 -11.25 -10.30 -21.18
N LYS A 119 -11.57 -11.49 -21.72
CA LYS A 119 -12.95 -11.90 -22.01
C LYS A 119 -13.80 -11.96 -20.74
N VAL A 120 -13.32 -12.68 -19.72
CA VAL A 120 -13.97 -12.76 -18.41
C VAL A 120 -14.16 -11.36 -17.79
N SER A 121 -13.18 -10.47 -17.97
CA SER A 121 -13.25 -9.11 -17.46
C SER A 121 -14.36 -8.26 -18.09
N GLN A 122 -14.81 -8.57 -19.31
CA GLN A 122 -15.83 -7.81 -20.05
C GLN A 122 -17.22 -8.43 -19.92
N GLU A 123 -17.29 -9.75 -19.96
CA GLU A 123 -18.55 -10.50 -20.07
C GLU A 123 -18.99 -11.10 -18.73
N GLY A 124 -18.10 -11.12 -17.72
CA GLY A 124 -18.27 -11.94 -16.52
C GLY A 124 -17.95 -13.41 -16.79
N ASP A 125 -18.12 -14.26 -15.77
CA ASP A 125 -17.94 -15.71 -15.90
C ASP A 125 -19.31 -16.39 -16.04
N GLU A 126 -19.72 -16.65 -17.27
CA GLU A 126 -20.85 -17.57 -17.56
C GLU A 126 -20.36 -19.03 -17.47
N ASP A 127 -19.76 -19.43 -16.34
CA ASP A 127 -19.19 -20.77 -16.13
C ASP A 127 -18.30 -21.23 -17.31
N HIS A 128 -17.36 -20.38 -17.76
CA HIS A 128 -16.51 -20.76 -18.88
C HIS A 128 -15.65 -21.97 -18.48
N PRO A 129 -15.69 -23.10 -19.21
CA PRO A 129 -15.03 -24.34 -18.78
C PRO A 129 -13.52 -24.15 -18.53
N ASP A 130 -12.92 -23.23 -19.28
CA ASP A 130 -11.49 -22.92 -19.19
C ASP A 130 -11.13 -22.07 -17.95
N SER A 131 -12.08 -21.40 -17.30
CA SER A 131 -11.82 -20.56 -16.11
C SER A 131 -11.14 -21.36 -14.99
N ILE A 132 -11.59 -22.59 -14.75
CA ILE A 132 -10.98 -23.50 -13.77
C ILE A 132 -9.56 -23.90 -14.21
N GLU A 133 -9.35 -24.19 -15.50
CA GLU A 133 -8.04 -24.57 -16.03
C GLU A 133 -7.02 -23.43 -15.92
N TYR A 134 -7.48 -22.19 -16.11
CA TYR A 134 -6.71 -20.97 -15.90
C TYR A 134 -6.58 -20.53 -14.43
N GLY A 135 -7.14 -21.30 -13.49
CA GLY A 135 -7.04 -21.05 -12.05
C GLY A 135 -7.94 -19.92 -11.54
N LEU A 136 -8.94 -19.52 -12.30
CA LEU A 136 -10.03 -18.65 -11.87
C LEU A 136 -11.09 -19.48 -11.14
N GLY A 137 -11.54 -18.99 -9.99
CA GLY A 137 -12.42 -19.73 -9.09
C GLY A 137 -12.49 -19.10 -7.71
N TYR A 138 -12.68 -19.90 -6.66
CA TYR A 138 -12.90 -19.37 -5.30
C TYR A 138 -11.80 -18.41 -4.82
N ASP A 139 -10.52 -18.73 -5.07
CA ASP A 139 -9.39 -17.89 -4.64
C ASP A 139 -9.09 -16.71 -5.57
N CYS A 140 -9.57 -16.75 -6.81
CA CYS A 140 -9.38 -15.72 -7.83
C CYS A 140 -10.70 -15.58 -8.61
N PRO A 141 -11.70 -14.86 -8.05
CA PRO A 141 -13.05 -14.87 -8.59
C PRO A 141 -13.07 -14.24 -9.98
N ALA A 142 -13.58 -14.99 -10.95
CA ALA A 142 -13.78 -14.54 -12.31
C ALA A 142 -14.87 -13.46 -12.33
N THR A 143 -14.45 -12.21 -12.39
CA THR A 143 -15.30 -11.04 -12.15
C THR A 143 -15.03 -9.98 -13.20
N GLU A 144 -16.05 -9.15 -13.46
CA GLU A 144 -15.92 -8.00 -14.34
C GLU A 144 -14.80 -7.07 -13.84
N GLY A 145 -13.98 -6.59 -14.77
CA GLY A 145 -12.84 -5.72 -14.46
C GLY A 145 -11.57 -6.41 -13.97
N ILE A 146 -11.52 -7.75 -13.90
CA ILE A 146 -10.33 -8.48 -13.41
C ILE A 146 -9.07 -8.22 -14.26
N PHE A 147 -9.23 -8.03 -15.57
CA PHE A 147 -8.10 -7.72 -16.44
C PHE A 147 -7.58 -6.32 -16.18
N ASP A 148 -8.46 -5.33 -16.07
CA ASP A 148 -8.07 -3.94 -15.78
C ASP A 148 -7.39 -3.82 -14.41
N TYR A 149 -7.88 -4.59 -13.44
CA TYR A 149 -7.26 -4.72 -12.13
C TYR A 149 -5.83 -5.28 -12.21
N ALA A 150 -5.66 -6.41 -12.90
CA ALA A 150 -4.36 -7.04 -13.09
C ALA A 150 -3.39 -6.12 -13.86
N ALA A 151 -3.85 -5.49 -14.94
CA ALA A 151 -3.06 -4.58 -15.77
C ALA A 151 -2.63 -3.32 -15.00
N ALA A 152 -3.50 -2.77 -14.15
CA ALA A 152 -3.15 -1.63 -13.30
C ALA A 152 -2.04 -1.98 -12.29
N ILE A 153 -2.13 -3.14 -11.64
CA ILE A 153 -1.14 -3.59 -10.65
C ILE A 153 0.18 -3.99 -11.31
N GLY A 154 0.12 -4.70 -12.43
CA GLY A 154 1.27 -5.03 -13.25
C GLY A 154 1.99 -3.76 -13.71
N GLY A 155 1.23 -2.82 -14.27
CA GLY A 155 1.75 -1.54 -14.76
C GLY A 155 2.35 -0.67 -13.65
N ALA A 156 1.76 -0.68 -12.46
CA ALA A 156 2.31 -0.02 -11.28
C ALA A 156 3.66 -0.61 -10.85
N THR A 157 3.78 -1.94 -10.86
CA THR A 157 5.03 -2.62 -10.52
C THR A 157 6.12 -2.40 -11.59
N ILE A 158 5.75 -2.42 -12.87
CA ILE A 158 6.66 -2.06 -13.97
C ILE A 158 7.11 -0.59 -13.84
N THR A 159 6.20 0.32 -13.46
CA THR A 159 6.55 1.74 -13.23
C THR A 159 7.56 1.88 -12.08
N ALA A 160 7.37 1.14 -10.98
CA ALA A 160 8.32 1.09 -9.87
C ALA A 160 9.69 0.57 -10.32
N ALA A 161 9.71 -0.52 -11.07
CA ALA A 161 10.95 -1.09 -11.62
C ALA A 161 11.66 -0.11 -12.55
N GLN A 162 10.93 0.58 -13.44
CA GLN A 162 11.50 1.59 -14.32
C GLN A 162 12.11 2.76 -13.52
N CYS A 163 11.48 3.18 -12.42
CA CYS A 163 12.05 4.22 -11.55
C CYS A 163 13.39 3.80 -10.92
N LEU A 164 13.57 2.51 -10.62
CA LEU A 164 14.85 1.96 -10.15
C LEU A 164 15.89 1.92 -11.27
N ILE A 165 15.51 1.43 -12.46
CA ILE A 165 16.39 1.33 -13.64
C ILE A 165 16.89 2.72 -14.06
N ASP A 166 16.01 3.73 -14.07
CA ASP A 166 16.34 5.10 -14.43
C ASP A 166 17.19 5.82 -13.36
N GLY A 167 17.55 5.16 -12.26
CA GLY A 167 18.30 5.76 -11.16
C GLY A 167 17.53 6.84 -10.39
N LYS A 168 16.20 6.95 -10.57
CA LYS A 168 15.38 8.00 -9.95
C LYS A 168 15.11 7.76 -8.46
N CYS A 169 15.41 6.56 -7.96
CA CYS A 169 15.31 6.18 -6.55
C CYS A 169 16.13 4.92 -6.28
N LYS A 170 16.44 4.68 -5.00
CA LYS A 170 17.00 3.40 -4.53
C LYS A 170 15.93 2.44 -3.99
N VAL A 171 14.77 2.99 -3.64
CA VAL A 171 13.61 2.25 -3.11
C VAL A 171 12.38 2.72 -3.88
N ALA A 172 11.60 1.79 -4.41
CA ALA A 172 10.31 2.05 -5.05
C ALA A 172 9.24 1.15 -4.42
N ILE A 173 8.09 1.73 -4.08
CA ILE A 173 7.06 1.10 -3.27
C ILE A 173 5.75 1.04 -4.05
N ASN A 174 5.22 -0.18 -4.22
CA ASN A 174 3.87 -0.44 -4.70
C ASN A 174 3.14 -1.35 -3.71
N TRP A 175 2.37 -0.77 -2.77
CA TRP A 175 1.66 -1.54 -1.74
C TRP A 175 0.52 -2.43 -2.26
N SER A 176 -0.05 -2.11 -3.42
CA SER A 176 -1.14 -2.92 -4.00
C SER A 176 -0.64 -4.09 -4.84
N GLY A 177 0.68 -4.19 -5.07
CA GLY A 177 1.32 -5.30 -5.78
C GLY A 177 1.57 -6.53 -4.90
N GLY A 178 2.53 -7.36 -5.31
CA GLY A 178 2.95 -8.54 -4.54
C GLY A 178 2.08 -9.79 -4.73
N TRP A 179 1.31 -9.86 -5.83
CA TRP A 179 0.47 -11.02 -6.18
C TRP A 179 1.29 -12.21 -6.70
N HIS A 180 2.10 -12.80 -5.82
CA HIS A 180 3.12 -13.82 -6.14
C HIS A 180 2.60 -15.22 -6.49
N HIS A 181 1.29 -15.48 -6.36
CA HIS A 181 0.71 -16.80 -6.64
C HIS A 181 0.33 -16.98 -8.12
N ALA A 182 0.37 -15.90 -8.92
CA ALA A 182 0.08 -15.97 -10.34
C ALA A 182 1.12 -16.86 -11.05
N LYS A 183 0.64 -17.78 -11.88
CA LYS A 183 1.47 -18.71 -12.65
C LYS A 183 1.42 -18.37 -14.13
N ASN A 184 2.47 -18.74 -14.84
CA ASN A 184 2.41 -18.86 -16.30
C ASN A 184 1.61 -20.14 -16.63
N VAL A 185 0.33 -19.97 -16.93
CA VAL A 185 -0.55 -21.09 -17.28
C VAL A 185 -0.43 -21.37 -18.79
N ASN A 186 0.17 -22.50 -19.12
CA ASN A 186 0.13 -23.10 -20.45
C ASN A 186 -0.94 -24.20 -20.43
N THR A 187 -2.09 -23.97 -21.07
CA THR A 187 -3.14 -24.98 -21.32
C THR A 187 -2.72 -25.96 -22.43
N GLY A 188 -1.54 -26.56 -22.22
CA GLY A 188 -0.91 -27.54 -23.11
C GLY A 188 -0.24 -28.71 -22.38
N LYS A 189 -0.42 -28.84 -21.06
CA LYS A 189 0.07 -29.97 -20.26
C LYS A 189 -1.01 -30.57 -19.35
N LEU A 190 -2.11 -31.02 -19.97
CA LEU A 190 -2.89 -32.15 -19.48
C LEU A 190 -3.03 -33.21 -20.60
N ALA A 191 -1.91 -33.54 -21.24
CA ALA A 191 -1.77 -34.85 -21.86
C ALA A 191 -1.42 -35.85 -20.75
N LYS A 192 -2.46 -36.52 -20.24
CA LYS A 192 -2.48 -37.83 -19.57
C LYS A 192 -1.20 -38.26 -18.81
N SER A 193 -1.31 -38.39 -17.50
CA SER A 193 -0.57 -39.42 -16.75
C SER A 193 -1.56 -40.46 -16.24
#